data_AF-F2NCL4-F1
#
_entry.id   AF-F2NCL4-F1
#
_cell.length_a   1.000
_cell.length_b   1.000
_cell.length_c   1.000
_cell.angle_alpha   90.00
_cell.angle_beta   90.00
_cell.angle_gamma   90.00
#
_symmetry.space_group_name_H-M   'P 1'
#
loop_
_entity.id
_entity.type
_entity.pdbx_description
1 polymer ?
#
loop_
_entity_poly.entity_id
_entity_poly.type
_entity_poly.pdbx_seq_one_letter_code
_entity_poly.pdbx_strand_id
1 'polypeptide(L)'
;MDEYCETPMRYLGTTDTGHEFGCDAQTNECFRAPLCPQCREIPFDSGQFGQLPDMLEEVDKICKLRKNMERSYNLFKHVAGLERLRLKSQQSVMAAVTFAQLATGLMEIARHHQSSEKEHRPKQLQLAA
;
A
#
# COMPACT_ATOMS: atom_id res chain seq x y z
N MET A 1 -20.52 21.66 10.18
CA MET A 1 -20.40 21.01 8.86
C MET A 1 -21.78 20.99 8.26
N ASP A 2 -21.91 21.38 7.00
CA ASP A 2 -23.19 21.26 6.32
C ASP A 2 -23.25 19.86 5.70
N GLU A 3 -23.99 18.95 6.34
CA GLU A 3 -24.14 17.54 5.90
C GLU A 3 -24.75 17.41 4.50
N TYR A 4 -25.31 18.51 4.00
CA TYR A 4 -26.06 18.56 2.77
C TYR A 4 -25.20 18.94 1.55
N CYS A 5 -23.91 19.23 1.70
CA CYS A 5 -23.02 19.58 0.58
C CYS A 5 -22.54 18.31 -0.15
N GLU A 6 -23.04 18.10 -1.37
CA GLU A 6 -22.71 16.92 -2.20
C GLU A 6 -21.41 17.08 -3.01
N THR A 7 -20.90 18.32 -3.16
CA THR A 7 -19.66 18.57 -3.89
C THR A 7 -18.46 18.02 -3.12
N PRO A 8 -17.68 17.07 -3.68
CA PRO A 8 -16.48 16.58 -3.03
C PRO A 8 -15.45 17.70 -2.90
N MET A 9 -14.66 17.66 -1.83
CA MET A 9 -13.55 18.59 -1.66
C MET A 9 -12.29 18.03 -2.34
N ARG A 10 -11.52 18.91 -2.98
CA ARG A 10 -10.23 18.60 -3.60
C ARG A 10 -9.09 18.85 -2.61
N TYR A 11 -8.10 17.96 -2.59
CA TYR A 11 -6.88 18.18 -1.81
C TYR A 11 -6.06 19.35 -2.41
N LEU A 12 -5.64 20.29 -1.56
CA LEU A 12 -4.85 21.47 -1.96
C LEU A 12 -3.41 21.39 -1.48
N GLY A 13 -3.14 20.68 -0.38
CA GLY A 13 -1.79 20.50 0.16
C GLY A 13 -1.75 20.29 1.66
N THR A 14 -0.57 20.48 2.23
CA THR A 14 -0.32 20.42 3.67
C THR A 14 0.01 21.80 4.21
N THR A 15 -0.57 22.13 5.36
CA THR A 15 -0.19 23.26 6.23
C THR A 15 0.70 22.75 7.38
N ASP A 16 1.14 23.64 8.26
CA ASP A 16 1.89 23.28 9.47
C ASP A 16 1.06 22.42 10.45
N THR A 17 -0.27 22.51 10.36
CA THR A 17 -1.22 21.91 11.31
C THR A 17 -2.06 20.78 10.72
N GLY A 18 -2.09 20.60 9.41
CA GLY A 18 -2.88 19.54 8.79
C GLY A 18 -2.91 19.50 7.26
N HIS A 19 -3.93 18.83 6.75
CA HIS A 19 -4.24 18.69 5.34
C HIS A 19 -5.30 19.70 4.92
N GLU A 20 -4.99 20.51 3.91
CA GLU A 20 -5.91 21.50 3.36
C GLU A 20 -6.70 20.92 2.19
N PHE A 21 -8.01 21.14 2.23
CA PHE A 21 -8.97 20.77 1.20
C PHE A 21 -9.75 22.00 0.77
N GLY A 22 -9.99 22.11 -0.54
CA GLY A 22 -10.78 23.17 -1.18
C GLY A 22 -12.07 22.63 -1.78
N CYS A 23 -13.06 23.51 -1.97
CA CYS A 23 -14.26 23.19 -2.72
C CYS A 23 -13.90 22.96 -4.19
N ASP A 24 -14.36 21.85 -4.77
CA ASP A 24 -14.11 21.51 -6.19
C ASP A 24 -15.21 22.02 -7.13
N ALA A 25 -16.13 22.87 -6.64
CA ALA A 25 -17.14 23.51 -7.48
C ALA A 25 -16.49 24.57 -8.38
N GLN A 26 -16.91 24.67 -9.64
CA GLN A 26 -16.44 25.76 -10.50
C GLN A 26 -17.02 27.11 -10.02
N THR A 27 -16.40 28.20 -10.48
CA THR A 27 -16.85 29.56 -10.19
C THR A 27 -18.34 29.70 -10.57
N ASN A 28 -19.17 30.05 -9.59
CA ASN A 28 -20.64 30.18 -9.68
C ASN A 28 -21.47 28.88 -9.72
N GLU A 29 -20.88 27.70 -9.58
CA GLU A 29 -21.63 26.44 -9.46
C GLU A 29 -21.98 26.07 -8.02
N CYS A 30 -21.26 26.65 -7.05
CA CYS A 30 -21.54 26.40 -5.63
C CYS A 30 -22.81 27.15 -5.20
N PHE A 31 -23.94 26.45 -5.15
CA PHE A 31 -25.22 26.97 -4.65
C PHE A 31 -25.11 27.55 -3.22
N ARG A 32 -24.12 27.09 -2.45
CA ARG A 32 -23.84 27.53 -1.08
C ARG A 32 -22.69 28.50 -0.95
N ALA A 33 -22.20 29.10 -2.05
CA ALA A 33 -21.09 30.04 -2.02
C ALA A 33 -21.15 31.12 -0.91
N PRO A 34 -22.34 31.68 -0.54
CA PRO A 34 -22.41 32.69 0.53
C PRO A 34 -22.14 32.16 1.95
N LEU A 35 -22.31 30.86 2.19
CA LEU A 35 -22.18 30.22 3.51
C LEU A 35 -21.05 29.19 3.57
N CYS A 36 -20.55 28.77 2.41
CA CYS A 36 -19.49 27.78 2.29
C CYS A 36 -18.14 28.44 2.60
N PRO A 37 -17.36 27.93 3.57
CA PRO A 37 -16.01 28.42 3.82
C PRO A 37 -15.06 28.15 2.64
N GLN A 38 -15.47 27.30 1.68
CA GLN A 38 -14.73 26.85 0.50
C GLN A 38 -13.39 26.15 0.78
N CYS A 39 -12.87 26.23 2.00
CA CYS A 39 -11.71 25.50 2.47
C CYS A 39 -12.04 24.75 3.76
N ARG A 40 -11.27 23.70 4.01
CA ARG A 40 -11.30 22.91 5.23
C ARG A 40 -9.90 22.38 5.51
N GLU A 41 -9.49 22.48 6.76
CA GLU A 41 -8.29 21.85 7.25
C GLU A 41 -8.65 20.61 8.08
N ILE A 42 -7.98 19.49 7.81
CA ILE A 42 -8.08 18.26 8.60
C ILE A 42 -6.75 18.10 9.34
N PRO A 43 -6.74 18.11 10.68
CA PRO A 43 -5.50 18.02 11.43
C PRO A 43 -4.78 16.69 11.14
N PHE A 44 -3.45 16.70 11.18
CA PHE A 44 -2.67 15.48 11.06
C PHE A 44 -3.04 14.49 12.16
N ASP A 45 -3.09 13.21 11.81
CA ASP A 45 -3.25 12.18 12.83
C ASP A 45 -1.94 12.05 13.63
N SER A 46 -2.07 11.68 14.90
CA SER A 46 -0.94 11.57 15.85
C SER A 46 0.07 10.46 15.53
N GLY A 47 -0.19 9.69 14.46
CA GLY A 47 0.70 8.62 14.00
C GLY A 47 1.96 9.15 13.30
N GLN A 48 3.05 8.38 13.38
CA GLN A 48 4.33 8.72 12.73
C GLN A 48 4.26 8.77 11.19
N PHE A 49 3.20 8.20 10.60
CA PHE A 49 2.85 8.29 9.18
C PHE A 49 1.56 9.11 8.93
N GLY A 50 0.98 9.71 9.97
CA GLY A 50 -0.30 10.45 9.93
C GLY A 50 -0.26 11.77 9.15
N GLN A 51 0.86 12.06 8.50
CA GLN A 51 1.08 13.19 7.59
C GLN A 51 0.89 12.82 6.11
N LEU A 52 0.73 11.53 5.77
CA LEU A 52 0.50 11.13 4.39
C LEU A 52 -1.00 11.02 4.10
N PRO A 53 -1.54 11.79 3.15
CA PRO A 53 -2.94 11.68 2.78
C PRO A 53 -3.17 10.42 1.93
N ASP A 54 -4.08 9.55 2.38
CA ASP A 54 -4.44 8.29 1.70
C ASP A 54 -4.91 8.46 0.24
N MET A 55 -5.33 9.68 -0.12
CA MET A 55 -5.80 10.03 -1.46
C MET A 55 -4.68 10.11 -2.52
N LEU A 56 -3.41 10.19 -2.10
CA LEU A 56 -2.28 10.23 -3.02
C LEU A 56 -1.93 8.82 -3.51
N GLU A 57 -1.79 8.64 -4.82
CA GLU A 57 -1.42 7.36 -5.42
C GLU A 57 -0.05 6.85 -4.93
N GLU A 58 0.86 7.76 -4.58
CA GLU A 58 2.14 7.44 -3.98
C GLU A 58 2.00 6.69 -2.65
N VAL A 59 0.96 6.99 -1.87
CA VAL A 59 0.70 6.32 -0.58
C VAL A 59 0.32 4.87 -0.82
N ASP A 60 -0.48 4.56 -1.83
CA ASP A 60 -0.79 3.18 -2.19
C ASP A 60 0.47 2.41 -2.63
N LYS A 61 1.38 3.05 -3.37
CA LYS A 61 2.69 2.45 -3.73
C LYS A 61 3.53 2.13 -2.49
N ILE A 62 3.60 3.05 -1.53
CA ILE A 62 4.32 2.84 -0.26
C ILE A 62 3.66 1.73 0.57
N CYS A 63 2.33 1.72 0.66
CA CYS A 63 1.57 0.68 1.35
C CYS A 63 1.80 -0.71 0.71
N LYS A 64 1.84 -0.80 -0.62
CA LYS A 64 2.18 -2.02 -1.34
C LYS A 64 3.62 -2.46 -1.07
N LEU A 65 4.57 -1.53 -1.03
CA LEU A 65 5.96 -1.82 -0.67
C LEU A 65 6.05 -2.41 0.74
N ARG A 66 5.36 -1.81 1.73
CA ARG A 66 5.29 -2.34 3.10
C ARG A 66 4.75 -3.76 3.14
N LYS A 67 3.63 -4.02 2.45
CA LYS A 67 3.05 -5.38 2.34
C LYS A 67 4.03 -6.38 1.73
N ASN A 68 4.82 -5.96 0.75
CA ASN A 68 5.84 -6.80 0.14
C ASN A 68 6.98 -7.14 1.12
N MET A 69 7.40 -6.17 1.94
CA MET A 69 8.38 -6.41 3.01
C MET A 69 7.84 -7.41 4.05
N GLU A 70 6.59 -7.24 4.50
CA GLU A 70 5.94 -8.15 5.45
C GLU A 70 5.79 -9.57 4.90
N ARG A 71 5.55 -9.70 3.59
CA ARG A 71 5.43 -11.00 2.92
C ARG A 71 6.67 -11.86 3.11
N SER A 72 7.87 -11.27 3.05
CA SER A 72 9.12 -12.02 3.26
C SER A 72 9.16 -12.71 4.64
N TYR A 73 8.73 -12.01 5.69
CA TYR A 73 8.63 -12.57 7.04
C TYR A 73 7.57 -13.68 7.13
N ASN A 74 6.44 -13.54 6.44
CA ASN A 74 5.43 -14.60 6.40
C ASN A 74 5.95 -15.87 5.71
N LEU A 75 6.72 -15.71 4.62
CA LEU A 75 7.38 -16.84 3.97
C LEU A 75 8.39 -17.53 4.91
N PHE A 76 9.20 -16.75 5.62
CA PHE A 76 10.14 -17.29 6.60
C PHE A 76 9.44 -18.06 7.74
N LYS A 77 8.34 -17.51 8.27
CA LYS A 77 7.57 -18.14 9.36
C LYS A 77 6.90 -19.43 8.91
N HIS A 78 6.16 -19.40 7.81
CA HIS A 78 5.26 -20.48 7.44
C HIS A 78 5.84 -21.46 6.41
N VAL A 79 6.51 -20.95 5.37
CA VAL A 79 7.07 -21.80 4.30
C VAL A 79 8.40 -22.41 4.75
N ALA A 80 9.33 -21.60 5.23
CA ALA A 80 10.58 -22.12 5.81
C ALA A 80 10.39 -22.73 7.21
N GLY A 81 9.22 -22.52 7.83
CA GLY A 81 8.84 -23.17 9.07
C GLY A 81 9.60 -22.68 10.31
N LEU A 82 10.24 -21.51 10.24
CA LEU A 82 11.07 -20.99 11.34
C LEU A 82 10.26 -20.74 12.63
N GLU A 83 8.96 -20.50 12.53
CA GLU A 83 8.09 -20.31 13.70
C GLU A 83 7.96 -21.59 14.55
N ARG A 84 7.98 -22.75 13.91
CA ARG A 84 7.85 -24.06 14.59
C ARG A 84 9.20 -24.65 14.98
N LEU A 85 10.29 -24.12 14.43
CA LEU A 85 11.63 -24.66 14.61
C LEU A 85 12.13 -24.35 16.02
N ARG A 86 12.45 -25.39 16.81
CA ARG A 86 13.03 -25.26 18.14
C ARG A 86 14.48 -25.74 18.10
N LEU A 87 15.42 -24.82 18.29
CA LEU A 87 16.85 -25.10 18.32
C LEU A 87 17.43 -24.66 19.66
N LYS A 88 18.37 -25.45 20.19
CA LYS A 88 18.96 -25.21 21.52
C LYS A 88 20.12 -24.20 21.49
N SER A 89 20.83 -24.08 20.37
CA SER A 89 22.01 -23.24 20.24
C SER A 89 21.74 -22.03 19.35
N GLN A 90 22.24 -20.86 19.75
CA GLN A 90 22.18 -19.63 18.95
C GLN A 90 22.84 -19.82 17.58
N GLN A 91 23.95 -20.55 17.50
CA GLN A 91 24.65 -20.81 16.24
C GLN A 91 23.78 -21.62 15.28
N SER A 92 23.05 -22.62 15.81
CA SER A 92 22.09 -23.40 15.02
C SER A 92 20.94 -22.53 14.54
N VAL A 93 20.42 -21.62 15.38
CA VAL A 93 19.37 -20.67 14.99
C VAL A 93 19.86 -19.77 13.85
N MET A 94 21.04 -19.18 14.00
CA MET A 94 21.63 -18.31 12.97
C MET A 94 21.78 -19.06 11.64
N ALA A 95 22.34 -20.26 11.67
CA ALA A 95 22.50 -21.09 10.47
C ALA A 95 21.14 -21.45 9.83
N ALA A 96 20.15 -21.85 10.63
CA ALA A 96 18.84 -22.20 10.11
C ALA A 96 18.12 -20.99 9.48
N VAL A 97 18.22 -19.81 10.10
CA VAL A 97 17.63 -18.58 9.59
C VAL A 97 18.31 -18.15 8.29
N THR A 98 19.65 -18.21 8.19
CA THR A 98 20.35 -17.82 6.96
C THR A 98 20.04 -18.76 5.80
N PHE A 99 20.04 -20.07 6.02
CA PHE A 99 19.64 -21.02 4.99
C PHE A 99 18.16 -20.86 4.59
N ALA A 100 17.27 -20.63 5.54
CA ALA A 100 15.86 -20.36 5.27
C ALA A 100 15.69 -19.10 4.40
N GLN A 101 16.40 -18.01 4.70
CA GLN A 101 16.37 -16.78 3.91
C GLN A 101 16.89 -17.00 2.49
N LEU A 102 18.02 -17.70 2.33
CA LEU A 102 18.57 -18.02 1.01
C LEU A 102 17.60 -18.89 0.20
N ALA A 103 17.09 -19.97 0.79
CA ALA A 103 16.19 -20.90 0.11
C ALA A 103 14.88 -20.22 -0.32
N THR A 104 14.26 -19.44 0.56
CA THR A 104 13.02 -18.72 0.24
C THR A 104 13.22 -17.61 -0.79
N GLY A 105 14.35 -16.88 -0.73
CA GLY A 105 14.71 -15.91 -1.76
C GLY A 105 14.86 -16.57 -3.15
N LEU A 106 15.60 -17.67 -3.22
CA LEU A 106 15.77 -18.42 -4.47
C LEU A 106 14.46 -19.01 -5.00
N MET A 107 13.59 -19.52 -4.12
CA MET A 107 12.26 -20.02 -4.50
C MET A 107 11.39 -18.90 -5.09
N GLU A 108 11.39 -17.72 -4.50
CA GLU A 108 10.55 -16.62 -5.00
C GLU A 108 11.08 -16.04 -6.32
N ILE A 109 12.41 -15.99 -6.50
CA ILE A 109 13.04 -15.65 -7.79
C ILE A 109 12.64 -16.68 -8.85
N ALA A 110 12.78 -17.98 -8.57
CA ALA A 110 12.39 -19.05 -9.49
C ALA A 110 10.89 -18.98 -9.84
N ARG A 111 10.04 -18.69 -8.86
CA ARG A 111 8.60 -18.51 -9.04
C ARG A 111 8.30 -17.29 -9.93
N HIS A 112 9.01 -16.19 -9.75
CA HIS A 112 8.88 -14.99 -10.58
C HIS A 112 9.26 -15.26 -12.04
N HIS A 113 10.36 -16.01 -12.27
CA HIS A 113 10.74 -16.46 -13.61
C HIS A 113 9.63 -17.28 -14.28
N GLN A 114 9.06 -18.25 -13.56
CA GLN A 114 7.96 -19.09 -14.09
C GLN A 114 6.67 -18.30 -14.39
N SER A 115 6.35 -17.27 -13.61
CA SER A 115 5.18 -16.41 -13.89
C SER A 115 5.39 -15.53 -15.11
N SER A 116 6.59 -14.97 -15.28
CA SER A 116 6.93 -14.14 -16.44
C SER A 116 6.87 -14.94 -17.74
N GLU A 117 7.33 -16.19 -17.74
CA GLU A 117 7.21 -17.07 -18.91
C GLU A 117 5.76 -17.43 -19.26
N LYS A 118 4.84 -17.48 -18.29
CA LYS A 118 3.42 -17.76 -18.55
C LYS A 118 2.69 -16.58 -19.18
N GLU A 119 3.05 -15.36 -18.81
CA GLU A 119 2.45 -14.13 -19.34
C GLU A 119 2.83 -13.90 -20.81
N HIS A 120 4.03 -14.31 -21.21
CA HIS A 120 4.52 -14.22 -22.60
C HIS A 120 4.05 -15.34 -23.53
N ARG A 121 3.30 -16.35 -23.06
CA ARG A 121 2.73 -17.34 -23.98
C ARG A 121 1.63 -16.69 -24.81
N PRO A 122 1.67 -16.76 -26.16
CA PRO A 122 0.57 -16.28 -26.97
C PRO A 122 -0.69 -17.05 -26.54
N LYS A 123 -1.73 -16.31 -26.13
CA LYS A 123 -3.05 -16.90 -25.83
C LYS A 123 -3.48 -17.66 -27.07
N GLN A 124 -3.62 -18.98 -26.96
CA GLN A 124 -4.11 -19.79 -28.08
C GLN A 124 -5.44 -19.19 -28.55
N LEU A 125 -5.49 -18.82 -29.84
CA LEU A 125 -6.70 -18.34 -30.49
C LEU A 125 -7.78 -19.41 -30.33
N GLN A 126 -8.91 -19.04 -29.76
CA GLN A 126 -10.07 -19.93 -29.69
C GLN A 126 -10.54 -20.17 -31.13
N LEU A 127 -10.39 -21.40 -31.61
CA LEU A 127 -11.00 -21.84 -32.86
C LEU A 127 -12.51 -21.80 -32.66
N ALA A 128 -13.17 -20.87 -33.37
CA ALA A 128 -14.63 -20.78 -33.39
C ALA A 128 -15.20 -22.10 -33.92
N ALA A 129 -16.13 -22.67 -33.14
CA ALA A 129 -16.92 -23.85 -33.51
C ALA A 129 -18.04 -23.48 -34.47
#